data_AF-A0A3N7H4K4-F1
#
_entry.id   AF-A0A3N7H4K4-F1
#
_cell.length_a   1.000
_cell.length_b   1.000
_cell.length_c   1.000
_cell.angle_alpha   90.00
_cell.angle_beta   90.00
_cell.angle_gamma   90.00
#
_symmetry.space_group_name_H-M   'P 1'
#
loop_
_entity.id
_entity.type
_entity.pdbx_description
1 polymer ?
#
loop_
_entity_poly.entity_id
_entity_poly.type
_entity_poly.pdbx_seq_one_letter_code
_entity_poly.pdbx_strand_id
1 'polypeptide(L)'
;YFLFSCQDNKLTSSMNADFMDLWKEDVAEVFLWPDENYPTYFEYEISPLNHELPILVANTNGDLLRWQPFHYNADRQTDHETAALGGEKKPGAAVDGWVAEFFIPYKLLIPLNHVPPHKGDRWRANFYRVDYDEPKSVSWLWQLTKNTFHDYESFGSIIFN
;
A
#
# COMPACT_ATOMS: atom_id res chain seq x y z
N TYR A 1 -7.88 8.84 2.65
CA TYR A 1 -7.63 9.23 1.26
C TYR A 1 -6.14 9.29 1.06
N PHE A 2 -5.66 8.70 -0.03
CA PHE A 2 -4.25 8.63 -0.38
C PHE A 2 -4.08 9.06 -1.84
N LEU A 3 -3.02 9.82 -2.10
CA LEU A 3 -2.60 10.21 -3.44
C LEU A 3 -1.09 10.01 -3.54
N PHE A 4 -0.68 9.16 -4.47
CA PHE A 4 0.71 8.93 -4.83
C PHE A 4 0.97 9.54 -6.20
N SER A 5 2.07 10.29 -6.30
CA SER A 5 2.62 10.79 -7.57
C SER A 5 3.99 10.17 -7.73
N CYS A 6 4.10 9.22 -8.64
CA CYS A 6 5.27 8.38 -8.84
C CYS A 6 5.94 8.82 -10.14
N GLN A 7 7.11 9.47 -10.04
CA GLN A 7 7.96 9.63 -11.22
C GLN A 7 8.50 8.26 -11.63
N ASP A 8 8.51 7.98 -12.93
CA ASP A 8 8.80 6.66 -13.47
C ASP A 8 9.19 6.78 -14.95
N ASN A 9 10.06 5.93 -15.48
CA ASN A 9 10.36 5.94 -16.92
C ASN A 9 9.61 4.85 -17.67
N LYS A 10 9.15 3.80 -16.98
CA LYS A 10 8.46 2.69 -17.60
C LYS A 10 7.56 1.97 -16.60
N LEU A 11 6.36 1.60 -17.05
CA LEU A 11 5.48 0.75 -16.25
C LEU A 11 5.98 -0.70 -16.28
N THR A 12 6.89 -1.03 -15.37
CA THR A 12 7.35 -2.39 -15.09
C THR A 12 6.29 -3.11 -14.26
N SER A 13 5.13 -3.32 -14.89
CA SER A 13 4.00 -4.08 -14.36
C SER A 13 3.33 -4.90 -15.46
N SER A 14 2.87 -6.10 -15.11
CA SER A 14 2.22 -7.08 -15.99
C SER A 14 1.07 -7.82 -15.31
N MET A 15 0.98 -7.77 -13.98
CA MET A 15 -0.13 -8.35 -13.22
C MET A 15 -1.46 -7.73 -13.66
N ASN A 16 -2.47 -8.58 -13.83
CA ASN A 16 -3.73 -8.24 -14.49
C ASN A 16 -4.98 -8.60 -13.65
N ALA A 17 -4.78 -8.82 -12.36
CA ALA A 17 -5.84 -9.11 -11.40
C ALA A 17 -5.47 -8.57 -10.03
N ASP A 18 -6.48 -8.28 -9.23
CA ASP A 18 -6.31 -7.96 -7.82
C ASP A 18 -5.80 -9.19 -7.06
N PHE A 19 -5.27 -8.96 -5.86
CA PHE A 19 -4.76 -9.98 -4.95
C PHE A 19 -3.54 -10.75 -5.44
N MET A 20 -2.84 -10.25 -6.45
CA MET A 20 -1.55 -10.77 -6.90
C MET A 20 -0.40 -10.21 -6.04
N ASP A 21 0.81 -10.78 -6.20
CA ASP A 21 2.02 -10.38 -5.47
C ASP A 21 2.61 -9.05 -6.01
N LEU A 22 1.86 -7.94 -5.92
CA LEU A 22 2.17 -6.67 -6.60
C LEU A 22 3.55 -6.10 -6.23
N TRP A 23 4.03 -6.33 -5.01
CA TRP A 23 5.38 -6.01 -4.55
C TRP A 23 6.54 -6.57 -5.41
N LYS A 24 6.28 -7.43 -6.40
CA LYS A 24 7.28 -7.94 -7.35
C LYS A 24 7.43 -7.09 -8.62
N GLU A 25 6.60 -6.07 -8.76
CA GLU A 25 6.51 -5.14 -9.88
C GLU A 25 6.42 -3.71 -9.34
N ASP A 26 6.25 -2.74 -10.23
CA ASP A 26 5.95 -1.37 -9.80
C ASP A 26 4.72 -1.33 -8.89
N VAL A 27 4.93 -0.78 -7.69
CA VAL A 27 3.89 -0.70 -6.68
C VAL A 27 4.04 0.56 -5.81
N ALA A 28 2.91 1.05 -5.31
CA ALA A 28 2.83 1.95 -4.17
C ALA A 28 2.12 1.24 -3.02
N GLU A 29 2.61 1.42 -1.79
CA GLU A 29 2.14 0.68 -0.64
C GLU A 29 1.83 1.62 0.54
N VAL A 30 0.78 1.29 1.29
CA VAL A 30 0.35 1.98 2.50
C VAL A 30 0.21 0.98 3.64
N PHE A 31 0.86 1.29 4.75
CA PHE A 31 0.81 0.49 5.97
C PHE A 31 0.14 1.29 7.08
N LEU A 32 -0.88 0.72 7.72
CA LEU A 32 -1.66 1.37 8.78
C LEU A 32 -1.72 0.48 10.02
N TRP A 33 -1.16 0.99 11.11
CA TRP A 33 -1.11 0.34 12.41
C TRP A 33 -1.79 1.22 13.48
N PRO A 34 -3.12 1.06 13.65
CA PRO A 34 -3.93 1.94 14.48
C PRO A 34 -3.90 1.61 15.99
N ASP A 35 -3.43 0.42 16.37
CA ASP A 35 -3.35 -0.02 17.76
C ASP A 35 -2.01 -0.69 18.07
N GLU A 36 -1.14 0.05 18.76
CA GLU A 36 0.22 -0.39 19.08
C GLU A 36 0.29 -1.54 20.10
N ASN A 37 -0.85 -1.94 20.69
CA ASN A 37 -0.90 -3.07 21.63
C ASN A 37 -0.78 -4.44 20.96
N TYR A 38 -1.06 -4.52 19.66
CA TYR A 38 -1.02 -5.76 18.89
C TYR A 38 -0.12 -5.57 17.68
N PRO A 39 0.76 -6.54 17.34
CA PRO A 39 1.64 -6.43 16.18
C PRO A 39 0.88 -6.80 14.90
N THR A 40 -0.28 -6.19 14.70
CA THR A 40 -1.18 -6.43 13.57
C THR A 40 -1.55 -5.11 12.92
N TYR A 41 -1.30 -5.02 11.62
CA TYR A 41 -1.51 -3.82 10.83
C TYR A 41 -2.12 -4.17 9.48
N PHE A 42 -2.66 -3.16 8.81
CA PHE A 42 -3.15 -3.27 7.45
C PHE A 42 -2.07 -2.87 6.47
N GLU A 43 -1.97 -3.59 5.37
CA GLU A 43 -1.11 -3.32 4.23
C GLU A 43 -2.00 -3.24 2.98
N TYR A 44 -1.80 -2.18 2.22
CA TYR A 44 -2.51 -1.92 0.97
C TYR A 44 -1.49 -1.64 -0.12
N GLU A 45 -1.52 -2.43 -1.18
CA GLU A 45 -0.69 -2.24 -2.35
C GLU A 45 -1.54 -1.87 -3.56
N ILE A 46 -1.03 -0.99 -4.43
CA ILE A 46 -1.66 -0.62 -5.70
C ILE A 46 -0.60 -0.56 -6.81
N SER A 47 -0.89 -1.19 -7.94
CA SER A 47 -0.03 -1.17 -9.13
C SER A 47 -0.39 -0.02 -10.08
N PRO A 48 0.52 0.41 -10.97
CA PRO A 48 0.22 1.38 -12.01
C PRO A 48 -0.91 0.94 -12.94
N LEU A 49 -1.19 -0.37 -13.04
CA LEU A 49 -2.25 -0.94 -13.87
C LEU A 49 -3.62 -0.99 -13.17
N ASN A 50 -3.73 -0.40 -11.96
CA ASN A 50 -4.95 -0.35 -11.15
C ASN A 50 -5.40 -1.71 -10.61
N HIS A 51 -4.42 -2.54 -10.23
CA HIS A 51 -4.68 -3.75 -9.45
C HIS A 51 -4.23 -3.55 -8.02
N GLU A 52 -5.00 -4.09 -7.08
CA GLU A 52 -4.79 -3.86 -5.66
C GLU A 52 -4.58 -5.15 -4.86
N LEU A 53 -3.88 -5.03 -3.72
CA LEU A 53 -3.76 -6.07 -2.71
C LEU A 53 -3.99 -5.47 -1.32
N PRO A 54 -5.21 -5.61 -0.76
CA PRO A 54 -5.50 -5.32 0.64
C PRO A 54 -5.30 -6.56 1.51
N ILE A 55 -4.44 -6.47 2.53
CA ILE A 55 -4.19 -7.57 3.47
C ILE A 55 -4.02 -7.08 4.91
N LEU A 56 -4.37 -7.95 5.86
CA LEU A 56 -3.95 -7.82 7.25
C LEU A 56 -2.67 -8.61 7.45
N VAL A 57 -1.74 -8.03 8.18
CA VAL A 57 -0.47 -8.65 8.53
C VAL A 57 -0.35 -8.71 10.04
N ALA A 58 -0.16 -9.91 10.57
CA ALA A 58 0.33 -10.11 11.93
C ALA A 58 1.83 -10.43 11.87
N ASN A 59 2.63 -9.69 12.62
CA ASN A 59 4.09 -9.83 12.66
C ASN A 59 4.56 -10.21 14.08
N THR A 60 4.72 -11.50 14.34
CA THR A 60 5.23 -11.96 15.64
C THR A 60 6.72 -12.22 15.55
N ASN A 61 7.54 -11.25 15.98
CA ASN A 61 9.02 -11.35 15.97
C ASN A 61 9.62 -11.71 14.58
N GLY A 62 9.04 -11.15 13.51
CA GLY A 62 9.45 -11.40 12.13
C GLY A 62 8.72 -12.55 11.44
N ASP A 63 7.90 -13.33 12.15
CA ASP A 63 7.00 -14.31 11.55
C ASP A 63 5.75 -13.60 11.03
N LEU A 64 5.61 -13.55 9.70
CA LEU A 64 4.57 -12.80 9.00
C LEU A 64 3.41 -13.72 8.60
N LEU A 65 2.24 -13.48 9.20
CA LEU A 65 0.99 -14.11 8.79
C LEU A 65 0.12 -13.08 8.07
N ARG A 66 -0.33 -13.42 6.86
CA ARG A 66 -1.10 -12.54 5.98
C ARG A 66 -2.51 -13.09 5.75
N TRP A 67 -3.50 -12.22 5.81
CA TRP A 67 -4.91 -12.58 5.61
C TRP A 67 -5.59 -11.61 4.63
N GLN A 68 -6.26 -12.18 3.63
CA GLN A 68 -7.08 -11.42 2.70
C GLN A 68 -8.51 -11.26 3.23
N PRO A 69 -9.18 -10.13 2.93
CA PRO A 69 -10.57 -9.90 3.31
C PRO A 69 -11.52 -10.89 2.61
N PHE A 70 -12.24 -11.68 3.39
CA PHE A 70 -13.29 -12.56 2.88
C PHE A 70 -14.49 -11.75 2.37
N HIS A 71 -14.97 -12.00 1.14
CA HIS A 71 -16.01 -11.18 0.46
C HIS A 71 -15.65 -9.68 0.44
N TYR A 72 -14.53 -9.37 -0.20
CA TYR A 72 -14.01 -8.01 -0.35
C TYR A 72 -14.95 -7.08 -1.14
N ASN A 73 -15.54 -7.60 -2.23
CA ASN A 73 -16.43 -6.90 -3.17
C ASN A 73 -17.79 -6.41 -2.60
N ALA A 74 -17.99 -6.47 -1.29
CA ALA A 74 -19.17 -5.94 -0.62
C ALA A 74 -18.93 -4.46 -0.23
N ASP A 75 -19.29 -4.06 0.99
CA ASP A 75 -19.15 -2.70 1.51
C ASP A 75 -17.75 -2.39 2.10
N ARG A 76 -16.75 -3.17 1.68
CA ARG A 76 -15.35 -3.07 2.14
C ARG A 76 -14.35 -2.88 1.02
N GLN A 77 -14.81 -2.82 -0.23
CA GLN A 77 -13.94 -2.57 -1.36
C GLN A 77 -13.39 -1.15 -1.32
N THR A 78 -12.09 -1.01 -1.57
CA THR A 78 -11.41 0.27 -1.74
C THR A 78 -11.86 0.91 -3.05
N ASP A 79 -12.14 2.21 -3.01
CA ASP A 79 -12.31 2.99 -4.23
C ASP A 79 -10.91 3.42 -4.70
N HIS A 80 -10.48 2.99 -5.89
CA HIS A 80 -9.13 3.27 -6.40
C HIS A 80 -9.12 3.53 -7.91
N GLU A 81 -8.22 4.40 -8.35
CA GLU A 81 -7.89 4.61 -9.75
C GLU A 81 -6.41 4.97 -9.90
N THR A 82 -5.84 4.62 -11.06
CA THR A 82 -4.48 5.03 -11.43
C THR A 82 -4.42 5.63 -12.83
N ALA A 83 -3.41 6.44 -13.10
CA ALA A 83 -3.19 6.98 -14.45
C ALA A 83 -1.71 7.04 -14.78
N ALA A 84 -1.36 6.69 -16.03
CA ALA A 84 -0.04 6.92 -16.59
C ALA A 84 0.10 8.38 -17.04
N LEU A 85 1.30 8.95 -16.88
CA LEU A 85 1.65 10.29 -17.32
C LEU A 85 2.66 10.19 -18.47
N GLY A 86 2.50 11.00 -19.52
CA GLY A 86 3.45 11.03 -20.64
C GLY A 86 3.46 9.79 -21.56
N GLY A 87 2.65 8.78 -21.27
CA GLY A 87 2.60 7.53 -22.03
C GLY A 87 1.31 6.73 -21.85
N GLU A 88 1.28 5.51 -22.39
CA GLU A 88 0.11 4.63 -22.30
C GLU A 88 0.10 3.83 -20.98
N LYS A 89 -1.08 3.66 -20.37
CA LYS A 89 -1.28 2.80 -19.20
C LYS A 89 -1.35 1.32 -19.63
N LYS A 90 -0.21 0.73 -19.95
CA LYS A 90 -0.09 -0.69 -20.34
C LYS A 90 1.27 -1.28 -19.95
N PRO A 91 1.39 -2.62 -19.84
CA PRO A 91 2.64 -3.28 -19.50
C PRO A 91 3.83 -2.85 -20.36
N GLY A 92 4.92 -2.45 -19.71
CA GLY A 92 6.20 -2.11 -20.33
C GLY A 92 6.20 -0.81 -21.14
N ALA A 93 5.15 0.01 -21.05
CA ALA A 93 5.11 1.31 -21.72
C ALA A 93 6.10 2.29 -21.10
N ALA A 94 6.79 3.06 -21.95
CA ALA A 94 7.52 4.23 -21.51
C ALA A 94 6.54 5.33 -21.06
N VAL A 95 6.84 5.96 -19.93
CA VAL A 95 6.03 7.00 -19.28
C VAL A 95 6.94 8.05 -18.64
N ASP A 96 6.38 9.18 -18.22
CA ASP A 96 7.05 10.17 -17.36
C ASP A 96 6.74 9.92 -15.86
N GLY A 97 5.79 9.04 -15.58
CA GLY A 97 5.32 8.69 -14.25
C GLY A 97 3.93 8.07 -14.25
N TRP A 98 3.40 7.86 -13.06
CA TRP A 98 2.02 7.45 -12.82
C TRP A 98 1.50 8.01 -11.51
N VAL A 99 0.18 8.10 -11.40
CA VAL A 99 -0.52 8.50 -10.18
C VAL A 99 -1.43 7.38 -9.70
N ALA A 100 -1.58 7.28 -8.38
CA ALA A 100 -2.58 6.43 -7.74
C ALA A 100 -3.38 7.26 -6.74
N GLU A 101 -4.70 7.20 -6.85
CA GLU A 101 -5.64 7.83 -5.95
C GLU A 101 -6.57 6.76 -5.38
N PHE A 102 -6.69 6.68 -4.06
CA PHE A 102 -7.56 5.69 -3.43
C PHE A 102 -8.09 6.08 -2.05
N PHE A 103 -9.21 5.47 -1.70
CA PHE A 103 -9.87 5.59 -0.42
C PHE A 103 -10.14 4.22 0.20
N ILE A 104 -9.37 3.89 1.23
CA ILE A 104 -9.57 2.68 2.05
C ILE A 104 -10.77 2.91 2.98
N PRO A 105 -11.90 2.20 2.82
CA PRO A 105 -13.04 2.37 3.69
C PRO A 105 -12.73 1.86 5.09
N TYR A 106 -13.13 2.59 6.13
CA TYR A 106 -12.92 2.15 7.51
C TYR A 106 -13.54 0.78 7.79
N LYS A 107 -14.59 0.38 7.07
CA LYS A 107 -15.19 -0.96 7.16
C LYS A 107 -14.21 -2.09 6.83
N LEU A 108 -13.27 -1.85 5.91
CA LEU A 108 -12.20 -2.81 5.58
C LEU A 108 -11.22 -2.96 6.75
N LEU A 109 -11.03 -1.89 7.52
CA LEU A 109 -10.10 -1.81 8.65
C LEU A 109 -10.70 -2.27 9.99
N ILE A 110 -12.00 -2.60 10.07
CA ILE A 110 -12.69 -3.04 11.32
C ILE A 110 -12.03 -4.23 12.04
N PRO A 111 -11.31 -5.16 11.39
CA PRO A 111 -10.54 -6.17 12.11
C PRO A 111 -9.46 -5.59 13.05
N LEU A 112 -9.09 -4.32 12.89
CA LEU A 112 -8.17 -3.57 13.75
C LEU A 112 -8.95 -2.70 14.76
N ASN A 113 -8.34 -2.45 15.91
CA ASN A 113 -8.88 -1.52 16.91
C ASN A 113 -8.65 -0.06 16.51
N HIS A 114 -9.36 0.87 17.19
CA HIS A 114 -9.28 2.32 16.96
C HIS A 114 -9.66 2.77 15.54
N VAL A 115 -10.63 2.07 14.94
CA VAL A 115 -11.21 2.36 13.62
C VAL A 115 -12.73 2.57 13.77
N PRO A 116 -13.33 3.64 13.20
CA PRO A 116 -12.67 4.77 12.55
C PRO A 116 -11.89 5.63 13.57
N PRO A 117 -10.90 6.42 13.12
CA PRO A 117 -10.19 7.34 13.99
C PRO A 117 -11.08 8.53 14.37
N HIS A 118 -10.91 9.01 15.59
CA HIS A 118 -11.44 10.29 16.06
C HIS A 118 -10.42 11.40 15.86
N LYS A 119 -10.89 12.64 15.95
CA LYS A 119 -10.02 13.81 15.99
C LYS A 119 -9.03 13.71 17.15
N GLY A 120 -7.75 13.87 16.85
CA GLY A 120 -6.64 13.76 17.78
C GLY A 120 -6.05 12.35 17.89
N ASP A 121 -6.70 11.33 17.33
CA ASP A 121 -6.16 9.97 17.33
C ASP A 121 -4.85 9.94 16.53
N ARG A 122 -3.94 9.09 16.97
CA ARG A 122 -2.65 8.85 16.33
C ARG A 122 -2.61 7.42 15.83
N TRP A 123 -2.33 7.24 14.55
CA TRP A 123 -1.99 5.91 14.00
C TRP A 123 -0.52 5.86 13.64
N ARG A 124 0.11 4.70 13.82
CA ARG A 124 1.41 4.42 13.22
C ARG A 124 1.21 4.06 11.75
N ALA A 125 2.07 4.55 10.87
CA ALA A 125 1.92 4.29 9.43
C ALA A 125 3.24 4.36 8.67
N ASN A 126 3.29 3.76 7.49
CA ASN A 126 4.35 4.03 6.52
C ASN A 126 3.82 3.99 5.08
N PHE A 127 4.59 4.58 4.17
CA PHE A 127 4.25 4.71 2.76
C PHE A 127 5.47 4.37 1.92
N TYR A 128 5.28 3.51 0.93
CA TYR A 128 6.36 2.99 0.10
C TYR A 128 6.06 3.13 -1.39
N ARG A 129 7.13 3.23 -2.19
CA ARG A 129 7.13 3.10 -3.65
C ARG A 129 8.28 2.18 -4.02
N VAL A 130 8.04 1.17 -4.87
CA VAL A 130 9.10 0.25 -5.34
C VAL A 130 9.14 0.21 -6.85
N ASP A 131 10.20 0.76 -7.44
CA ASP A 131 10.44 0.87 -8.88
C ASP A 131 11.32 -0.28 -9.38
N TYR A 132 10.91 -0.91 -10.48
CA TYR A 132 11.56 -2.07 -11.10
C TYR A 132 12.19 -1.80 -12.48
N ASP A 133 12.42 -0.54 -12.85
CA ASP A 133 13.06 -0.18 -14.11
C ASP A 133 14.48 -0.77 -14.26
N GLU A 134 15.19 -0.94 -13.15
CA GLU A 134 16.56 -1.45 -13.09
C GLU A 134 16.62 -2.91 -12.59
N PRO A 135 17.71 -3.67 -12.87
CA PRO A 135 17.86 -5.05 -12.40
C PRO A 135 17.77 -5.23 -10.87
N LYS A 136 18.07 -4.15 -10.13
CA LYS A 136 17.78 -4.05 -8.69
C LYS A 136 16.73 -2.97 -8.53
N SER A 137 15.64 -3.30 -7.84
CA SER A 137 14.60 -2.33 -7.56
C SER A 137 15.13 -1.17 -6.71
N VAL A 138 14.51 -0.02 -6.92
CA VAL A 138 14.72 1.19 -6.11
C VAL A 138 13.49 1.40 -5.25
N SER A 139 13.67 1.80 -4.00
CA SER A 139 12.55 2.03 -3.09
C SER A 139 12.64 3.37 -2.39
N TRP A 140 11.48 4.00 -2.22
CA TRP A 140 11.30 5.19 -1.41
C TRP A 140 10.44 4.84 -0.21
N LEU A 141 10.83 5.35 0.95
CA LEU A 141 10.17 5.11 2.22
C LEU A 141 9.89 6.46 2.87
N TRP A 142 8.65 6.71 3.30
CA TRP A 142 8.34 7.92 4.07
C TRP A 142 9.06 7.93 5.43
N GLN A 143 9.11 6.78 6.11
CA GLN A 143 9.94 6.56 7.29
C GLN A 143 10.89 5.39 7.06
N LEU A 144 12.16 5.58 7.46
CA LEU A 144 13.20 4.59 7.25
C LEU A 144 12.99 3.35 8.12
N THR A 145 12.97 2.18 7.50
CA THR A 145 12.99 0.88 8.18
C THR A 145 14.40 0.30 8.25
N LYS A 146 14.66 -0.61 9.19
CA LYS A 146 15.99 -1.22 9.35
C LYS A 146 16.34 -2.21 8.24
N ASN A 147 15.50 -3.23 8.06
CA ASN A 147 15.80 -4.40 7.20
C ASN A 147 14.70 -4.71 6.19
N THR A 148 13.45 -4.38 6.49
CA THR A 148 12.28 -4.76 5.71
C THR A 148 11.17 -3.72 5.91
N PHE A 149 10.29 -3.57 4.93
CA PHE A 149 9.09 -2.72 5.05
C PHE A 149 8.16 -3.16 6.18
N HIS A 150 8.23 -4.42 6.61
CA HIS A 150 7.46 -4.96 7.73
C HIS A 150 8.08 -4.64 9.12
N ASP A 151 9.10 -3.78 9.21
CA ASP A 151 9.66 -3.23 10.46
C ASP A 151 8.69 -2.19 11.07
N TYR A 152 7.52 -2.67 11.50
CA TYR A 152 6.40 -1.85 11.95
C TYR A 152 6.72 -0.97 13.17
N GLU A 153 7.71 -1.35 13.97
CA GLU A 153 8.21 -0.55 15.10
C GLU A 153 8.84 0.78 14.64
N SER A 154 9.32 0.85 13.40
CA SER A 154 9.94 2.03 12.79
C SER A 154 8.94 2.92 12.04
N PHE A 155 7.65 2.57 12.00
CA PHE A 155 6.63 3.36 11.30
C PHE A 155 6.51 4.78 11.85
N GLY A 156 6.12 5.73 11.01
CA GLY A 156 5.85 7.10 11.42
C GLY A 156 4.57 7.22 12.22
N SER A 157 4.12 8.45 12.42
CA SER A 157 2.83 8.74 13.05
C SER A 157 2.03 9.71 12.20
N ILE A 158 0.77 9.39 11.95
CA ILE A 158 -0.23 10.30 11.39
C ILE A 158 -1.21 10.69 12.51
N ILE A 159 -1.65 11.95 12.53
CA ILE A 159 -2.59 12.48 13.53
C ILE A 159 -3.84 12.93 12.78
N PHE A 160 -5.00 12.44 13.21
CA PHE A 160 -6.29 12.75 12.61
C PHE A 160 -6.83 14.08 13.14
N ASN A 161 -7.42 14.90 12.26
CA ASN A 161 -7.90 16.27 12.57
C ASN A 161 -9.41 16.42 12.43
#